data_AF-A0A227INW0-F1
#
_entry.id   AF-A0A227INW0-F1
#
_cell.length_a   1.000
_cell.length_b   1.000
_cell.length_c   1.000
_cell.angle_alpha   90.00
_cell.angle_beta   90.00
_cell.angle_gamma   90.00
#
_symmetry.space_group_name_H-M   'P 1'
#
loop_
_entity.id
_entity.type
_entity.pdbx_description
1 polymer ?
#
loop_
_entity_poly.entity_id
_entity_poly.type
_entity_poly.pdbx_seq_one_letter_code
_entity_poly.pdbx_strand_id
1 'polypeptide(L)'
;VLREIGVETGGSNVQFGINPKDGRMVIIEMNPRVSRSSALASKATGFPIAKIAAKLAVGFTLDELQNDITGGATPASFEPT
;
A
#
# COMPACT_ATOMS: atom_id res chain seq x y z
N VAL A 1 -1.94 8.19 -9.47
CA VAL A 1 -3.15 7.33 -9.60
C VAL A 1 -4.05 7.47 -8.38
N LEU A 2 -3.64 7.09 -7.16
CA LEU A 2 -4.53 7.09 -5.98
C LEU A 2 -5.17 8.46 -5.70
N ARG A 3 -4.37 9.56 -5.74
CA ARG A 3 -4.86 10.93 -5.56
C ARG A 3 -5.93 11.33 -6.58
N GLU A 4 -5.71 10.98 -7.84
CA GLU A 4 -6.66 11.28 -8.93
C GLU A 4 -7.96 10.49 -8.80
N ILE A 5 -7.89 9.25 -8.30
CA ILE A 5 -9.05 8.39 -8.07
C ILE A 5 -9.75 8.72 -6.74
N GLY A 6 -9.14 9.52 -5.85
CA GLY A 6 -9.74 9.93 -4.58
C GLY A 6 -9.66 8.87 -3.47
N VAL A 7 -8.70 7.94 -3.52
CA VAL A 7 -8.45 7.04 -2.38
C VAL A 7 -7.53 7.73 -1.40
N GLU A 8 -8.12 8.31 -0.35
CA GLU A 8 -7.39 9.11 0.66
C GLU A 8 -7.00 8.30 1.91
N THR A 9 -7.84 7.36 2.34
CA THR A 9 -7.71 6.69 3.65
C THR A 9 -7.73 5.16 3.54
N GLY A 10 -6.80 4.58 2.79
CA GLY A 10 -6.73 3.12 2.64
C GLY A 10 -5.65 2.62 1.68
N GLY A 11 -5.59 1.29 1.52
CA GLY A 11 -4.68 0.63 0.59
C GLY A 11 -5.28 0.49 -0.82
N SER A 12 -4.43 0.43 -1.83
CA SER A 12 -4.82 0.19 -3.21
C SER A 12 -3.74 -0.58 -3.97
N ASN A 13 -4.11 -1.27 -5.04
CA ASN A 13 -3.18 -1.94 -5.93
C ASN A 13 -3.21 -1.32 -7.33
N VAL A 14 -2.05 -0.95 -7.86
CA VAL A 14 -1.89 -0.37 -9.19
C VAL A 14 -1.08 -1.32 -10.05
N GLN A 15 -1.54 -1.53 -11.29
CA GLN A 15 -0.86 -2.39 -12.24
C GLN A 15 -0.33 -1.57 -13.42
N PHE A 16 0.90 -1.89 -13.83
CA PHE A 16 1.59 -1.21 -14.92
C PHE A 16 2.09 -2.22 -15.95
N GLY A 17 2.09 -1.80 -17.22
CA GLY A 17 2.82 -2.47 -18.30
C GLY A 17 4.06 -1.66 -18.63
N ILE A 18 5.20 -2.32 -18.81
CA ILE A 18 6.46 -1.68 -19.20
C ILE A 18 6.94 -2.35 -20.49
N ASN A 19 7.16 -1.57 -21.55
CA ASN A 19 7.77 -2.07 -22.77
C ASN A 19 9.27 -2.32 -22.52
N PRO A 20 9.79 -3.55 -22.68
CA PRO A 20 11.19 -3.86 -22.38
C PRO A 20 12.19 -3.24 -23.36
N LYS A 21 11.73 -2.75 -24.53
CA LYS A 21 12.62 -2.16 -25.54
C LYS A 21 13.01 -0.71 -25.25
N ASP A 22 12.07 0.06 -24.71
CA ASP A 22 12.20 1.52 -24.55
C ASP A 22 11.80 2.02 -23.15
N GLY A 23 11.35 1.12 -22.27
CA GLY A 23 10.91 1.45 -20.92
C GLY A 23 9.57 2.18 -20.87
N ARG A 24 8.83 2.31 -21.99
CA ARG A 24 7.53 2.98 -22.02
C ARG A 24 6.59 2.30 -21.02
N MET A 25 6.16 3.08 -20.02
CA MET A 25 5.25 2.65 -18.98
C MET A 25 3.82 3.06 -19.31
N VAL A 26 2.87 2.15 -19.09
CA VAL A 26 1.43 2.40 -19.18
C VAL A 26 0.74 1.91 -17.92
N ILE A 27 -0.27 2.63 -17.47
CA ILE A 27 -1.16 2.16 -16.39
C ILE A 27 -2.15 1.18 -17.01
N ILE A 28 -2.30 0.01 -16.40
CA ILE A 28 -3.29 -1.00 -16.82
C ILE A 28 -4.59 -0.77 -16.06
N GLU A 29 -4.52 -0.82 -14.73
CA GLU A 29 -5.70 -0.63 -13.87
C GLU A 29 -5.32 -0.23 -12.44
N MET A 30 -6.35 0.11 -11.67
CA MET A 30 -6.31 0.40 -10.25
C MET A 30 -7.42 -0.37 -9.54
N ASN A 31 -7.08 -1.05 -8.44
CA ASN A 31 -8.03 -1.67 -7.53
C ASN A 31 -8.09 -0.85 -6.22
N PRO A 32 -9.16 -0.06 -5.97
CA PRO A 32 -9.28 0.82 -4.81
C PRO A 32 -9.70 0.03 -3.55
N ARG A 33 -9.00 -1.05 -3.24
CA ARG A 33 -9.25 -1.95 -2.12
C ARG A 33 -8.05 -2.83 -1.82
N VAL A 34 -8.10 -3.52 -0.69
CA VAL A 34 -7.26 -4.70 -0.44
C VAL A 34 -7.51 -5.78 -1.50
N SER A 35 -6.46 -6.50 -1.87
CA SER A 35 -6.45 -7.50 -2.93
C SER A 35 -5.68 -8.76 -2.51
N ARG A 36 -5.76 -9.82 -3.32
CA ARG A 36 -4.91 -11.00 -3.13
C ARG A 36 -3.43 -10.63 -3.16
N SER A 37 -3.05 -9.68 -4.01
CA SER A 37 -1.70 -9.14 -4.10
C SER A 37 -1.29 -8.37 -2.84
N SER A 38 -2.20 -7.63 -2.19
CA SER A 38 -1.87 -6.97 -0.91
C SER A 38 -1.68 -7.99 0.22
N ALA A 39 -2.43 -9.09 0.22
CA ALA A 39 -2.19 -10.18 1.19
C ALA A 39 -0.81 -10.82 0.98
N LEU A 40 -0.43 -11.08 -0.27
CA LEU A 40 0.92 -11.55 -0.62
C LEU A 40 2.00 -10.56 -0.18
N ALA A 41 1.85 -9.27 -0.50
CA ALA A 41 2.80 -8.23 -0.11
C ALA A 41 2.93 -8.11 1.41
N SER A 42 1.82 -8.23 2.15
CA SER A 42 1.84 -8.22 3.62
C SER A 42 2.64 -9.39 4.19
N LYS A 43 2.59 -10.56 3.54
CA LYS A 43 3.38 -11.72 3.94
C LYS A 43 4.84 -11.61 3.54
N ALA A 44 5.12 -11.06 2.36
CA ALA A 44 6.48 -10.86 1.87
C ALA A 44 7.27 -9.85 2.71
N THR A 45 6.61 -8.78 3.16
CA THR A 45 7.24 -7.67 3.88
C THR A 45 7.07 -7.74 5.40
N GLY A 46 6.10 -8.52 5.88
CA GLY A 46 5.62 -8.47 7.27
C GLY A 46 4.70 -7.28 7.57
N PHE A 47 4.51 -6.33 6.65
CA PHE A 47 3.71 -5.13 6.89
C PHE A 47 2.21 -5.44 6.76
N PRO A 48 1.39 -5.28 7.81
CA PRO A 48 0.02 -5.75 7.80
C PRO A 48 -0.93 -4.74 7.10
N ILE A 49 -0.92 -4.72 5.76
CA ILE A 49 -1.62 -3.72 4.93
C ILE A 49 -3.10 -3.59 5.31
N ALA A 50 -3.82 -4.70 5.48
CA ALA A 50 -5.24 -4.67 5.82
C ALA A 50 -5.51 -4.06 7.21
N LYS A 51 -4.65 -4.35 8.20
CA LYS A 51 -4.77 -3.82 9.57
C LYS A 51 -4.53 -2.31 9.58
N ILE A 52 -3.51 -1.84 8.86
CA ILE A 52 -3.20 -0.42 8.75
C ILE A 52 -4.31 0.30 7.99
N ALA A 53 -4.74 -0.21 6.84
CA ALA A 53 -5.81 0.38 6.05
C ALA A 53 -7.13 0.54 6.84
N ALA A 54 -7.48 -0.43 7.69
CA ALA A 54 -8.67 -0.33 8.53
C ALA A 54 -8.58 0.81 9.56
N LYS A 55 -7.38 1.07 10.11
CA LYS A 55 -7.17 2.19 11.04
C LYS A 55 -7.18 3.54 10.31
N LEU A 56 -6.57 3.61 9.13
CA LEU A 56 -6.63 4.81 8.28
C LEU A 56 -8.08 5.18 7.96
N ALA A 57 -8.93 4.20 7.68
CA ALA A 57 -10.35 4.41 7.36
C ALA A 57 -11.17 5.04 8.50
N VAL A 58 -10.68 4.99 9.75
CA VAL A 58 -11.33 5.63 10.92
C VAL A 58 -10.60 6.89 11.39
N GLY A 59 -9.73 7.45 10.54
CA GLY A 59 -9.13 8.78 10.74
C GLY A 59 -7.72 8.81 11.29
N PHE A 60 -7.08 7.65 11.51
CA PHE A 60 -5.66 7.63 11.86
C PHE A 60 -4.79 8.01 10.65
N THR A 61 -3.60 8.56 10.91
CA THR A 61 -2.55 8.77 9.92
C THR A 61 -1.45 7.73 10.05
N LEU A 62 -0.60 7.56 9.02
CA LEU A 62 0.43 6.52 9.01
C LEU A 62 1.51 6.70 10.10
N ASP A 63 1.78 7.95 10.47
CA ASP A 63 2.74 8.35 11.50
C ASP A 63 2.24 8.09 12.93
N GLU A 64 0.92 8.07 13.14
CA GLU A 64 0.30 7.71 14.42
C GLU A 64 0.31 6.20 14.70
N LEU A 65 0.53 5.39 13.66
CA LEU A 65 0.47 3.94 13.74
C LEU A 65 1.87 3.35 13.96
N GLN A 66 1.98 2.39 14.88
CA GLN A 66 3.23 1.68 15.14
C GLN A 66 3.42 0.48 14.20
N ASN A 67 4.67 0.23 13.81
CA ASN A 67 5.06 -0.91 12.99
C ASN A 67 5.22 -2.18 13.85
N ASP A 68 4.28 -3.11 13.68
CA ASP A 68 4.23 -4.39 14.39
C ASP A 68 5.53 -5.20 14.24
N ILE A 69 6.22 -5.15 13.09
CA ILE A 69 7.43 -5.95 12.82
C ILE A 69 8.59 -5.54 13.73
N THR A 70 8.71 -4.23 13.96
CA THR A 70 9.78 -3.65 14.79
C THR A 70 9.42 -3.56 16.27
N GLY A 71 8.32 -4.22 16.69
CA GLY A 71 7.81 -4.10 18.05
C GLY A 71 7.37 -2.68 18.41
N GLY A 72 6.96 -1.89 17.42
CA GLY A 72 6.55 -0.49 17.60
C GLY A 72 7.68 0.53 17.74
N ALA A 73 8.94 0.12 17.51
CA ALA A 73 10.09 1.04 17.51
C ALA A 73 10.08 2.03 16.33
N THR A 74 9.39 1.70 15.24
CA THR A 74 9.23 2.58 14.07
C THR A 74 7.75 2.84 13.77
N PRO A 75 7.40 3.99 13.20
CA PRO A 75 6.03 4.25 12.74
C PRO A 75 5.70 3.42 11.49
N ALA A 76 4.42 3.32 11.13
CA ALA A 76 3.95 2.64 9.93
C ALA A 76 4.16 3.48 8.65
N SER A 77 4.59 4.73 8.79
CA SER A 77 4.99 5.63 7.71
C SER A 77 6.41 5.33 7.20
N PHE A 78 6.62 4.14 6.63
CA PHE A 78 7.89 3.73 6.01
C PHE A 78 7.65 2.80 4.82
N GLU A 79 8.68 2.60 4.00
CA GLU A 79 8.67 1.61 2.91
C GLU A 79 9.53 0.38 3.31
N PRO A 80 8.95 -0.83 3.40
CA PRO A 80 9.73 -2.05 3.64
C PRO A 80 10.63 -2.40 2.44
N THR A 81 11.87 -2.83 2.72
CA THR A 81 12.85 -3.38 1.76
C THR A 81 12.94 -4.90 1.79
#